data_AF-A0AAW1TVL6-F1
#
_entry.id   AF-A0AAW1TVL6-F1
#
_cell.length_a   1.000
_cell.length_b   1.000
_cell.length_c   1.000
_cell.angle_alpha   90.00
_cell.angle_beta   90.00
_cell.angle_gamma   90.00
#
_symmetry.space_group_name_H-M   'P 1'
#
loop_
_entity.id
_entity.type
_entity.pdbx_description
1 polymer ?
#
loop_
_entity_poly.entity_id
_entity_poly.type
_entity_poly.pdbx_seq_one_letter_code
_entity_poly.pdbx_strand_id
1 'polypeptide(L)'
;MVREKQSKISLVEKRTKRQSMMKKNENCENETSQTKILIKRRFIPRIHVMREIRFYQHSTELLLPKSPFQRLVRELINNVQSNKNEPMVQLTTQSLVTLQEISENYLWDLFHDANLCALHANRVTVGPKDIQLAMRLRKRALK
;
A
#
# COMPACT_ATOMS: atom_id res chain seq x y z
N MET A 1 12.45 -65.40 14.88
CA MET A 1 12.18 -64.64 16.12
C MET A 1 11.25 -63.48 15.76
N VAL A 2 9.93 -63.63 15.77
CA VAL A 2 8.98 -63.80 16.89
C VAL A 2 8.68 -62.47 17.61
N ARG A 3 7.38 -62.09 17.53
CA ARG A 3 6.57 -61.07 18.25
C ARG A 3 6.62 -59.66 17.64
N GLU A 4 5.57 -59.03 17.11
CA GLU A 4 4.10 -59.16 17.21
C GLU A 4 3.51 -59.35 18.62
N LYS A 5 2.73 -58.34 19.05
CA LYS A 5 1.68 -58.26 20.08
C LYS A 5 1.77 -56.85 20.72
N GLN A 6 0.72 -56.04 20.87
CA GLN A 6 -0.70 -56.30 20.71
C GLN A 6 -1.47 -54.97 20.67
N SER A 7 -2.45 -54.94 19.78
CA SER A 7 -3.68 -54.16 19.83
C SER A 7 -4.51 -54.45 21.11
N LYS A 8 -5.16 -53.41 21.63
CA LYS A 8 -6.41 -53.40 22.41
C LYS A 8 -7.09 -52.09 22.00
N ILE A 9 -8.32 -51.99 21.51
CA ILE A 9 -9.55 -52.73 21.80
C ILE A 9 -10.35 -52.85 20.50
N SER A 10 -10.62 -54.10 20.13
CA SER A 10 -11.76 -54.53 19.31
C SER A 10 -13.07 -54.25 20.06
N LEU A 11 -14.16 -53.98 19.35
CA LEU A 11 -15.31 -54.89 19.29
C LEU A 11 -16.51 -54.17 18.63
N VAL A 12 -17.04 -54.85 17.60
CA VAL A 12 -18.48 -55.12 17.43
C VAL A 12 -19.22 -53.96 16.76
N GLU A 13 -19.73 -54.06 15.53
CA GLU A 13 -20.39 -55.12 14.76
C GLU A 13 -20.80 -54.43 13.43
N LYS A 14 -20.96 -55.00 12.25
CA LYS A 14 -21.42 -56.31 11.80
C LYS A 14 -21.06 -56.40 10.30
N ARG A 15 -20.53 -57.55 9.92
CA ARG A 15 -20.58 -58.04 8.54
C ARG A 15 -22.00 -58.46 8.21
N THR A 16 -22.52 -58.07 7.05
CA THR A 16 -23.36 -58.91 6.17
C THR A 16 -23.18 -58.42 4.74
N LYS A 17 -22.26 -59.03 3.98
CA LYS A 17 -22.51 -60.12 3.02
C LYS A 17 -23.53 -59.77 1.92
N ARG A 18 -22.98 -59.70 0.70
CA ARG A 18 -23.44 -60.35 -0.53
C ARG A 18 -24.67 -59.78 -1.23
N GLN A 19 -24.40 -59.21 -2.40
CA GLN A 19 -24.91 -59.57 -3.74
C GLN A 19 -24.76 -58.29 -4.58
N SER A 20 -24.26 -58.25 -5.80
CA SER A 20 -23.88 -59.26 -6.79
C SER A 20 -23.26 -58.48 -7.94
N MET A 21 -22.23 -59.04 -8.58
CA MET A 21 -21.71 -58.51 -9.83
C MET A 21 -22.73 -58.64 -10.98
N MET A 22 -22.63 -57.68 -11.91
CA MET A 22 -22.98 -57.69 -13.35
C MET A 22 -24.25 -56.95 -13.82
N LYS A 23 -23.98 -56.06 -14.81
CA LYS A 23 -24.83 -55.48 -15.88
C LYS A 23 -25.75 -54.33 -15.45
N LYS A 24 -25.78 -53.15 -16.07
CA LYS A 24 -25.69 -52.76 -17.49
C LYS A 24 -25.35 -51.25 -17.62
N ASN A 25 -24.80 -50.86 -18.76
CA ASN A 25 -24.68 -49.48 -19.24
C ASN A 25 -26.02 -48.71 -19.19
N GLU A 26 -25.97 -47.40 -18.95
CA GLU A 26 -26.58 -46.36 -19.79
C GLU A 26 -26.19 -44.96 -19.28
N ASN A 27 -26.09 -44.02 -20.23
CA ASN A 27 -25.48 -42.70 -20.15
C ASN A 27 -26.34 -41.62 -19.44
N CYS A 28 -25.67 -40.48 -19.22
CA CYS A 28 -26.16 -39.10 -19.25
C CYS A 28 -26.55 -38.41 -17.93
N GLU A 29 -25.72 -37.40 -17.63
CA GLU A 29 -26.11 -36.02 -17.34
C GLU A 29 -26.72 -35.75 -15.96
N ASN A 30 -25.90 -35.14 -15.08
CA ASN A 30 -26.09 -33.75 -14.63
C ASN A 30 -25.14 -33.43 -13.45
N GLU A 31 -23.86 -33.21 -13.74
CA GLU A 31 -23.01 -32.46 -12.81
C GLU A 31 -23.24 -30.97 -13.04
N THR A 32 -24.16 -30.36 -12.30
CA THR A 32 -24.20 -28.90 -12.16
C THR A 32 -22.96 -28.46 -11.38
N SER A 33 -21.85 -28.32 -12.11
CA SER A 33 -20.66 -27.58 -11.69
C SER A 33 -21.04 -26.11 -11.55
N GLN A 34 -21.58 -25.74 -10.39
CA GLN A 34 -21.78 -24.34 -10.03
C GLN A 34 -20.40 -23.70 -9.85
N THR A 35 -19.90 -23.08 -10.91
CA THR A 35 -18.75 -22.18 -10.87
C THR A 35 -19.11 -21.02 -9.94
N LYS A 36 -18.56 -21.01 -8.72
CA LYS A 36 -18.62 -19.86 -7.82
C LYS A 36 -17.94 -18.68 -8.51
N ILE A 37 -18.74 -17.83 -9.15
CA ILE A 37 -18.28 -16.54 -9.65
C ILE A 37 -17.80 -15.75 -8.43
N LEU A 38 -16.48 -15.63 -8.27
CA LEU A 38 -15.89 -14.74 -7.27
C LEU A 38 -16.20 -13.30 -7.70
N ILE A 39 -17.31 -12.76 -7.20
CA ILE A 39 -17.65 -11.34 -7.39
C ILE A 39 -16.52 -10.54 -6.74
N LYS A 40 -15.64 -9.95 -7.57
CA LYS A 40 -14.58 -9.06 -7.13
C LYS A 40 -15.23 -7.86 -6.47
N ARG A 41 -15.26 -7.84 -5.13
CA ARG A 41 -15.84 -6.73 -4.36
C ARG A 41 -15.13 -5.44 -4.78
N ARG A 42 -15.92 -4.49 -5.28
CA ARG A 42 -15.42 -3.16 -5.64
C ARG A 42 -14.98 -2.44 -4.37
N PHE A 43 -13.92 -1.67 -4.51
CA PHE A 43 -13.37 -0.95 -3.37
C PHE A 43 -14.17 0.33 -3.12
N ILE A 44 -14.52 0.58 -1.86
CA ILE A 44 -15.25 1.79 -1.47
C ILE A 44 -14.21 2.92 -1.33
N PRO A 45 -14.26 3.98 -2.16
CA PRO A 45 -13.21 5.00 -2.22
C PRO A 45 -12.89 5.64 -0.87
N ARG A 46 -13.92 5.99 -0.07
CA ARG A 46 -13.74 6.58 1.26
C ARG A 46 -12.97 5.66 2.22
N ILE A 47 -13.25 4.35 2.18
CA ILE A 47 -12.59 3.37 3.06
C ILE A 47 -11.14 3.18 2.64
N HIS A 48 -10.87 3.22 1.33
CA HIS A 48 -9.51 3.15 0.80
C HIS A 48 -8.64 4.29 1.29
N VAL A 49 -9.10 5.53 1.07
CA VAL A 49 -8.34 6.74 1.43
C VAL A 49 -8.08 6.78 2.94
N MET A 50 -9.06 6.38 3.74
CA MET A 50 -8.89 6.27 5.20
C MET A 50 -7.86 5.20 5.61
N ARG A 51 -7.72 4.11 4.85
CA ARG A 51 -6.70 3.10 5.11
C ARG A 51 -5.32 3.62 4.72
N GLU A 52 -5.20 4.28 3.57
CA GLU A 52 -3.94 4.88 3.12
C GLU A 52 -3.45 5.96 4.09
N ILE A 53 -4.32 6.88 4.52
CA ILE A 53 -3.96 7.91 5.49
C ILE A 53 -3.44 7.28 6.78
N ARG A 54 -4.13 6.29 7.33
CA ARG A 54 -3.66 5.60 8.55
C ARG A 54 -2.33 4.87 8.34
N PHE A 55 -2.15 4.25 7.17
CA PHE A 55 -0.92 3.56 6.84
C PHE A 55 0.27 4.54 6.77
N TYR A 56 0.14 5.62 5.99
CA TYR A 56 1.19 6.62 5.82
C TYR A 56 1.44 7.51 7.04
N GLN A 57 0.48 7.61 7.96
CA GLN A 57 0.70 8.28 9.25
C GLN A 57 1.46 7.39 10.25
N HIS A 58 1.44 6.07 10.06
CA HIS A 58 2.15 5.14 10.92
C HIS A 58 3.53 4.78 10.37
N SER A 59 3.68 4.74 9.05
CA SER A 59 4.97 4.53 8.41
C SER A 59 5.80 5.81 8.39
N THR A 60 7.12 5.65 8.40
CA THR A 60 8.11 6.74 8.30
C THR A 60 8.99 6.58 7.05
N GLU A 61 8.49 5.86 6.05
CA GLU A 61 9.20 5.63 4.79
C GLU A 61 9.14 6.88 3.89
N LEU A 62 10.22 7.09 3.13
CA LEU A 62 10.26 8.15 2.12
C LEU A 62 9.28 7.83 0.99
N LEU A 63 8.41 8.78 0.67
CA LEU A 63 7.33 8.63 -0.31
C LEU A 63 7.76 9.04 -1.71
N LEU A 64 8.74 9.95 -1.84
CA LEU A 64 9.22 10.38 -3.15
C LEU A 64 10.21 9.36 -3.75
N PRO A 65 10.10 9.08 -5.05
CA PRO A 65 11.06 8.22 -5.73
C PRO A 65 12.47 8.86 -5.75
N LYS A 66 13.47 8.13 -5.26
CA LYS A 66 14.84 8.64 -5.05
C LYS A 66 15.53 9.11 -6.34
N SER A 67 15.34 8.38 -7.45
CA SER A 67 15.99 8.69 -8.74
C SER A 67 15.56 10.03 -9.35
N PRO A 68 14.26 10.33 -9.53
CA PRO A 68 13.85 11.65 -10.03
C PRO A 68 14.16 12.78 -9.06
N PHE A 69 14.04 12.56 -7.74
CA PHE A 69 14.46 13.56 -6.75
C PHE A 69 15.95 13.90 -6.91
N GLN A 70 16.81 12.89 -7.06
CA GLN A 70 18.23 13.09 -7.31
C GLN A 70 18.51 13.88 -8.61
N ARG A 71 17.79 13.57 -9.69
CA ARG A 71 17.93 14.30 -10.97
C ARG A 71 17.57 15.78 -10.79
N LEU A 72 16.46 16.05 -10.11
CA LEU A 72 16.00 17.42 -9.82
C LEU A 72 17.00 18.19 -8.96
N VAL A 73 17.55 17.57 -7.91
CA VAL A 73 18.56 18.24 -7.07
C VAL A 73 19.82 18.57 -7.86
N ARG A 74 20.29 17.67 -8.73
CA ARG A 74 21.46 17.92 -9.58
C ARG A 74 21.20 19.03 -10.59
N GLU A 75 20.02 19.06 -11.19
CA GLU A 75 19.60 20.13 -12.11
C GLU A 75 19.59 21.49 -11.41
N LEU A 76 19.02 21.58 -10.20
CA LEU A 76 19.02 22.82 -9.41
C LEU A 76 20.42 23.30 -9.07
N ILE A 77 21.30 22.38 -8.66
CA ILE A 77 22.70 22.71 -8.33
C ILE A 77 23.44 23.26 -9.56
N ASN A 78 23.26 22.61 -10.72
CA ASN A 78 23.87 23.07 -11.97
C ASN A 78 23.34 24.46 -12.38
N ASN A 79 22.03 24.71 -12.23
CA ASN A 79 21.44 26.02 -12.52
C ASN A 79 21.99 27.14 -11.62
N VAL A 80 22.27 26.84 -10.35
CA VAL A 80 22.90 27.80 -9.42
C VAL A 80 24.38 28.02 -9.76
N GLN A 81 25.10 26.97 -10.16
CA GLN A 81 26.53 27.02 -10.49
C GLN A 81 26.85 27.70 -11.82
N SER A 82 26.01 27.54 -12.83
CA SER A 82 26.16 28.24 -14.11
C SER A 82 26.27 29.76 -13.95
N ASN A 83 25.72 30.30 -12.86
CA ASN A 83 25.80 31.73 -12.55
C ASN A 83 27.09 32.15 -11.82
N LYS A 84 27.93 31.21 -11.34
CA LYS A 84 29.03 31.51 -10.41
C LYS A 84 30.43 31.04 -10.86
N ASN A 85 30.61 30.40 -12.02
CA ASN A 85 31.92 29.91 -12.48
C ASN A 85 32.70 29.12 -11.40
N GLU A 86 31.99 28.34 -10.59
CA GLU A 86 32.54 27.53 -9.50
C GLU A 86 32.72 26.06 -9.95
N PRO A 87 33.61 25.28 -9.29
CA PRO A 87 33.83 23.87 -9.61
C PRO A 87 32.59 23.00 -9.37
N MET A 88 32.51 21.86 -10.07
CA MET A 88 31.42 20.88 -9.94
C MET A 88 31.25 20.41 -8.49
N VAL A 89 30.07 20.64 -7.91
CA VAL A 89 29.72 20.12 -6.57
C VAL A 89 29.35 18.65 -6.64
N GLN A 90 30.04 17.86 -5.83
CA GLN A 90 29.73 16.45 -5.61
C GLN A 90 28.82 16.31 -4.39
N LEU A 91 27.68 15.62 -4.56
CA LEU A 91 26.75 15.33 -3.47
C LEU A 91 27.08 13.98 -2.84
N THR A 92 27.27 13.98 -1.53
CA THR A 92 27.29 12.76 -0.72
C THR A 92 25.91 12.11 -0.71
N THR A 93 25.87 10.78 -0.62
CA THR A 93 24.61 10.00 -0.53
C THR A 93 23.76 10.42 0.68
N GLN A 94 24.39 10.64 1.84
CA GLN A 94 23.70 11.07 3.06
C GLN A 94 23.06 12.45 2.93
N SER A 95 23.75 13.38 2.26
CA SER A 95 23.21 14.72 1.99
C SER A 95 21.96 14.65 1.12
N LEU A 96 21.97 13.79 0.09
CA LEU A 96 20.82 13.59 -0.79
C LEU A 96 19.59 13.07 -0.02
N VAL A 97 19.78 12.09 0.86
CA VAL A 97 18.70 11.53 1.69
C VAL A 97 18.17 12.59 2.66
N THR A 98 19.06 13.33 3.32
CA THR A 98 18.68 14.40 4.25
C THR A 98 17.87 15.49 3.54
N LEU A 99 18.27 15.90 2.34
CA LEU A 99 17.52 16.87 1.53
C LEU A 99 16.12 16.35 1.19
N GLN A 100 16.01 15.04 0.91
CA GLN A 100 14.72 14.42 0.62
C GLN A 100 13.83 14.40 1.87
N GLU A 101 14.34 13.96 3.02
CA GLU A 101 13.62 13.93 4.30
C GLU A 101 13.07 15.31 4.67
N ILE A 102 13.91 16.34 4.61
CA ILE A 102 13.50 17.73 4.92
C ILE A 102 12.42 18.20 3.95
N SER A 103 12.58 17.91 2.65
CA SER A 103 11.63 18.33 1.62
C SER A 103 10.27 17.67 1.80
N GLU A 104 10.23 16.36 2.09
CA GLU A 104 9.00 15.62 2.34
C GLU A 104 8.30 16.09 3.62
N ASN A 105 9.05 16.32 4.69
CA ASN A 105 8.49 16.83 5.94
C ASN A 105 7.87 18.21 5.75
N TYR A 106 8.56 19.11 5.03
CA TYR A 106 8.02 20.44 4.71
C TYR A 106 6.71 20.36 3.91
N LEU A 107 6.62 19.42 2.96
CA LEU A 107 5.40 19.20 2.19
C LEU A 107 4.26 18.65 3.06
N TRP A 108 4.54 17.70 3.96
CA TRP A 108 3.55 17.17 4.91
C TRP A 108 2.97 18.30 5.79
N ASP A 109 3.86 19.10 6.38
CA ASP A 109 3.51 20.26 7.18
C ASP A 109 2.61 21.23 6.39
N LEU A 110 2.97 21.53 5.14
CA LEU A 110 2.19 22.43 4.29
C LEU A 110 0.82 21.86 3.94
N PHE A 111 0.72 20.56 3.66
CA PHE A 111 -0.55 19.90 3.38
C PHE A 111 -1.45 19.78 4.61
N HIS A 112 -0.87 19.63 5.81
CA HIS A 112 -1.61 19.69 7.06
C HIS A 112 -2.33 21.04 7.21
N ASP A 113 -1.59 22.14 7.05
CA ASP A 113 -2.16 23.49 7.12
C ASP A 113 -3.18 23.77 6.01
N ALA A 114 -2.89 23.31 4.78
CA ALA A 114 -3.83 23.44 3.66
C ALA A 114 -5.11 22.63 3.89
N ASN A 115 -5.03 21.47 4.53
CA ASN A 115 -6.20 20.68 4.92
C ASN A 115 -7.05 21.40 5.98
N LEU A 116 -6.42 22.05 6.98
CA LEU A 116 -7.13 22.89 7.94
C LEU A 116 -7.84 24.07 7.25
N CYS A 117 -7.19 24.69 6.26
CA CYS A 117 -7.81 25.76 5.46
C CYS A 117 -9.01 25.26 4.63
N ALA A 118 -8.91 24.06 4.05
CA ALA A 118 -10.02 23.44 3.32
C ALA A 118 -11.20 23.14 4.25
N LEU A 119 -10.92 22.58 5.43
CA LEU A 119 -11.92 22.28 6.46
C LEU A 119 -12.60 23.55 6.97
N HIS A 120 -11.85 24.64 7.17
CA HIS A 120 -12.40 25.95 7.54
C HIS A 120 -13.42 26.47 6.52
N ALA A 121 -13.25 26.14 5.24
CA ALA A 121 -14.19 26.47 4.16
C ALA A 121 -15.26 25.38 3.91
N ASN A 122 -15.47 24.44 4.85
CA ASN A 122 -16.40 23.31 4.74
C ASN A 122 -16.17 22.39 3.53
N ARG A 123 -14.91 22.29 3.05
CA ARG A 123 -14.52 21.37 1.97
C ARG A 123 -13.66 20.24 2.51
N VAL A 124 -13.77 19.07 1.88
CA VAL A 124 -12.93 17.89 2.17
C VAL A 124 -11.74 17.82 1.21
N THR A 125 -11.84 18.43 0.03
CA THR A 125 -10.80 18.42 -0.99
C THR A 125 -9.93 19.66 -0.88
N VAL A 126 -8.61 19.47 -0.72
CA VAL A 126 -7.60 20.53 -0.72
C VAL A 126 -7.45 21.09 -2.14
N GLY A 127 -7.52 22.41 -2.27
CA GLY A 127 -7.31 23.13 -3.52
C GLY A 127 -6.08 24.04 -3.51
N PRO A 128 -5.70 24.61 -4.67
CA PRO A 128 -4.54 25.51 -4.77
C PRO A 128 -4.70 26.79 -3.92
N LYS A 129 -5.94 27.26 -3.72
CA LYS A 129 -6.26 28.41 -2.87
C LYS A 129 -5.88 28.15 -1.39
N ASP A 130 -6.06 26.92 -0.93
CA ASP A 130 -5.76 26.52 0.46
C ASP A 130 -4.25 26.50 0.69
N ILE A 131 -3.49 25.96 -0.26
CA ILE A 131 -2.03 25.94 -0.23
C ILE A 131 -1.47 27.37 -0.26
N GLN A 132 -1.99 28.22 -1.16
CA GLN A 132 -1.57 29.62 -1.24
C GLN A 132 -1.86 30.39 0.05
N LEU A 133 -3.01 30.14 0.66
CA LEU A 133 -3.37 30.74 1.94
C LEU A 133 -2.43 30.26 3.06
N ALA A 134 -2.21 28.95 3.18
CA ALA A 134 -1.30 28.37 4.16
C ALA A 134 0.13 28.93 4.01
N MET A 135 0.65 29.02 2.79
CA MET A 135 1.96 29.62 2.52
C MET A 135 2.02 31.11 2.92
N ARG A 136 0.97 31.88 2.67
CA ARG A 136 0.91 33.30 3.06
C ARG A 136 0.90 33.48 4.57
N LEU A 137 0.17 32.62 5.29
CA LEU A 137 0.12 32.65 6.75
C LEU A 137 1.47 32.26 7.37
N ARG A 138 2.10 31.19 6.88
CA ARG A 138 3.46 30.79 7.31
C ARG A 138 4.51 31.89 7.12
N LYS A 139 4.50 32.56 5.96
CA LYS A 139 5.44 33.66 5.68
C LYS A 139 5.28 34.86 6.64
N ARG A 140 4.08 35.08 7.17
CA ARG A 140 3.84 36.13 8.18
C ARG A 140 4.29 35.70 9.57
N ALA A 141 4.22 34.41 9.89
CA ALA A 141 4.66 33.87 11.18
C ALA A 141 6.20 33.79 11.32
N LEU A 142 6.94 33.80 10.21
CA LEU A 142 8.40 33.78 10.16
C LEU A 142 9.05 35.18 10.11
N LYS A 143 8.25 36.24 10.21
CA LYS A 143 8.71 37.64 10.33
C LYS A 143 8.51 38.12 11.76
#